data_AF-A0A2A2HHT9-F1
#
_entry.id   AF-A0A2A2HHT9-F1
#
_cell.length_a   1.000
_cell.length_b   1.000
_cell.length_c   1.000
_cell.angle_alpha   90.00
_cell.angle_beta   90.00
_cell.angle_gamma   90.00
#
_symmetry.space_group_name_H-M   'P 1'
#
loop_
_entity.id
_entity.type
_entity.pdbx_description
1 polymer ?
#
loop_
_entity_poly.entity_id
_entity_poly.type
_entity_poly.pdbx_seq_one_letter_code
_entity_poly.pdbx_strand_id
1 'polypeptide(L)' 'MKKSEAIYFAGNKTNLAKLLKITKSAVSQWGDDIPELRALQLEKLVNDKNNTKAK' A
#
# COMPACT_ATOMS: atom_id res chain seq x y z
N MET A 1 -3.49 -5.28 8.52
CA MET A 1 -2.94 -5.87 7.27
C MET A 1 -1.46 -6.19 7.48
N LYS A 2 -1.01 -7.34 7.00
CA LYS A 2 0.42 -7.71 7.06
C LYS A 2 1.22 -6.94 6.01
N LYS A 3 2.48 -6.62 6.29
CA LYS A 3 3.37 -5.95 5.33
C LYS A 3 3.53 -6.75 4.04
N SER A 4 3.68 -8.06 4.15
CA SER A 4 3.81 -8.95 3.00
C SER A 4 2.60 -8.89 2.08
N GLU A 5 1.42 -8.82 2.67
CA GLU A 5 0.13 -8.71 1.97
C GLU A 5 0.02 -7.35 1.25
N ALA A 6 0.34 -6.24 1.93
CA ALA A 6 0.38 -4.92 1.32
C ALA A 6 1.36 -4.83 0.13
N ILE A 7 2.53 -5.47 0.26
CA ILE A 7 3.53 -5.56 -0.80
C ILE A 7 3.01 -6.39 -1.97
N TYR A 8 2.34 -7.51 -1.68
CA TYR A 8 1.74 -8.37 -2.70
C TYR A 8 0.68 -7.61 -3.50
N PHE A 9 -0.23 -6.89 -2.81
CA PHE A 9 -1.25 -6.05 -3.46
C PHE A 9 -0.65 -4.94 -4.33
N ALA A 10 0.45 -4.32 -3.87
CA ALA A 10 1.16 -3.31 -4.64
C ALA A 10 2.07 -3.91 -5.74
N GLY A 11 2.27 -5.22 -5.75
CA GLY A 11 3.21 -5.98 -6.59
C GLY A 11 4.65 -5.96 -6.08
N ASN A 12 5.16 -4.81 -5.62
CA ASN A 12 6.49 -4.73 -5.01
C ASN A 12 6.61 -3.55 -4.02
N LYS A 13 7.66 -3.57 -3.19
CA LYS A 13 7.92 -2.54 -2.16
C LYS A 13 8.04 -1.12 -2.74
N THR A 14 8.58 -0.98 -3.95
CA THR A 14 8.77 0.32 -4.61
C THR A 14 7.42 0.90 -5.07
N ASN A 15 6.55 0.07 -5.63
CA ASN A 15 5.21 0.45 -6.05
C ASN A 15 4.35 0.80 -4.84
N LEU A 16 4.48 0.05 -3.74
CA LEU A 16 3.81 0.35 -2.48
C LEU A 16 4.20 1.73 -1.95
N ALA A 17 5.50 2.04 -1.99
CA ALA A 17 6.03 3.34 -1.59
C ALA A 17 5.48 4.47 -2.49
N LYS A 18 5.43 4.24 -3.81
CA LYS A 18 4.85 5.20 -4.78
C LYS A 18 3.36 5.44 -4.54
N LEU A 19 2.57 4.39 -4.31
CA LEU A 19 1.13 4.47 -4.04
C LEU A 19 0.84 5.29 -2.78
N LEU A 20 1.62 5.07 -1.73
CA LEU A 20 1.47 5.75 -0.44
C LEU A 20 2.23 7.08 -0.34
N LYS A 21 2.89 7.49 -1.43
CA LYS A 21 3.73 8.71 -1.50
C LYS A 21 4.75 8.79 -0.35
N ILE A 22 5.44 7.68 -0.10
CA ILE A 22 6.49 7.55 0.90
C ILE A 22 7.77 7.00 0.27
N THR A 23 8.85 7.00 1.05
CA THR A 23 10.12 6.40 0.62
C THR A 23 10.09 4.87 0.76
N LYS A 24 10.89 4.19 -0.07
CA LYS A 24 11.12 2.74 0.05
C LYS A 24 11.69 2.38 1.42
N SER A 25 12.53 3.23 1.99
CA SER A 25 13.11 3.04 3.33
C SER A 25 12.03 3.02 4.41
N ALA A 26 11.00 3.87 4.32
CA ALA A 26 9.87 3.85 5.25
C ALA A 26 9.09 2.53 5.20
N VAL A 27 8.86 1.98 4.00
CA VAL A 27 8.23 0.66 3.83
C VAL A 27 9.09 -0.45 4.42
N SER A 28 10.42 -0.38 4.27
CA SER A 28 11.33 -1.35 4.85
C SER A 28 11.35 -1.29 6.38
N GLN A 29 11.18 -0.11 6.96
CA GLN A 29 11.20 0.13 8.41
C GLN A 29 9.93 -0.37 9.12
N TRP A 30 8.85 -0.66 8.39
CA TRP A 30 7.70 -1.33 8.97
C TRP A 30 8.08 -2.72 9.47
N GLY A 31 7.50 -3.11 10.61
CA GLY A 31 7.60 -4.46 11.14
C GLY A 31 6.81 -5.46 10.29
N ASP A 32 6.30 -6.51 10.93
CA ASP A 32 5.44 -7.50 10.26
C ASP A 32 4.07 -6.91 9.88
N ASP A 33 3.60 -5.95 10.66
CA ASP A 33 2.35 -5.23 10.43
C ASP A 33 2.62 -3.82 9.91
N ILE A 34 1.78 -3.38 8.97
CA ILE A 34 1.82 -2.00 8.49
C ILE A 34 1.12 -1.08 9.49
N PRO A 35 1.51 0.20 9.58
CA PRO A 35 0.78 1.16 10.40
C PRO A 35 -0.68 1.27 9.97
N GLU A 36 -1.60 1.35 10.93
CA GLU A 36 -3.05 1.35 10.70
C GLU A 36 -3.49 2.43 9.70
N LEU A 37 -2.94 3.64 9.83
CA LEU A 37 -3.20 4.74 8.89
C LEU A 37 -2.83 4.38 7.45
N ARG A 38 -1.78 3.58 7.24
CA ARG A 38 -1.34 3.13 5.89
C ARG A 38 -2.22 2.02 5.35
N ALA A 39 -2.74 1.15 6.22
CA ALA A 39 -3.74 0.16 5.84
C ALA A 39 -5.02 0.85 5.32
N LEU A 40 -5.54 1.82 6.06
CA LEU A 40 -6.72 2.58 5.65
C LEU A 40 -6.51 3.35 4.34
N GLN A 41 -5.31 3.90 4.12
CA GLN A 41 -4.96 4.55 2.84
C GLN A 41 -4.92 3.55 1.68
N LEU A 42 -4.33 2.37 1.88
CA LEU A 42 -4.29 1.31 0.88
C LEU A 42 -5.71 0.83 0.51
N GLU A 43 -6.56 0.60 1.50
CA GLU A 43 -7.94 0.17 1.29
C GLU A 43 -8.72 1.19 0.44
N LYS A 44 -8.58 2.48 0.73
CA LYS A 44 -9.17 3.56 -0.09
C LYS A 44 -8.64 3.54 -1.52
N LEU A 45 -7.32 3.42 -1.70
CA LEU A 45 -6.70 3.37 -3.03
C LEU A 45 -7.14 2.14 -3.84
N VAL A 46 -7.34 0.99 -3.18
CA VAL A 46 -7.87 -0.22 -3.81
C VAL A 46 -9.31 0.00 -4.27
N ASN A 47 -10.13 0.63 -3.43
CA ASN A 47 -11.51 0.96 -3.78
C ASN A 47 -11.58 1.94 -4.97
N ASP A 48 -10.71 2.95 -5.01
CA ASP A 48 -10.65 3.93 -6.11
C ASP A 48 -10.14 3.34 -7.43
N LYS A 49 -9.21 2.38 -7.38
CA LYS A 49 -8.72 1.66 -8.57
C LYS A 49 -9.81 0.84 -9.25
N ASN A 50 -10.78 0.34 -8.49
CA ASN A 50 -11.91 -0.39 -9.03
C ASN A 50 -12.94 0.55 -9.68
N ASN A 51 -13.01 1.82 -9.24
CA ASN A 51 -13.90 2.83 -9.80
C ASN A 51 -13.33 3.50 -11.09
N THR A 52 -12.02 3.48 -11.30
CA THR A 52 -11.38 4.11 -12.48
C THR A 52 -11.34 3.23 -13.73
N LYS A 53 -11.74 1.94 -13.65
CA LYS A 53 -11.99 1.10 -14.83
C LYS A 53 -13.44 1.17 -15.34
N ALA A 54 -14.29 1.98 -14.72
CA ALA A 54 -15.67 2.21 -15.11
C ALA A 54 -15.87 3.66 -15.59
N LYS A 55 -15.09 4.09 -16.59
CA LYS A 55 -15.42 5.29 -17.37
C LYS A 55 -14.79 5.24 -18.75
#